data_AF-A0A380QJM4-F1
#
_entry.id   AF-A0A380QJM4-F1
#
_cell.length_a   1.000
_cell.length_b   1.000
_cell.length_c   1.000
_cell.angle_alpha   90.00
_cell.angle_beta   90.00
_cell.angle_gamma   90.00
#
_symmetry.space_group_name_H-M   'P 1'
#
loop_
_entity.id
_entity.type
_entity.pdbx_description
1 polymer ?
#
loop_
_entity_poly.entity_id
_entity_poly.type
_entity_poly.pdbx_seq_one_letter_code
_entity_poly.pdbx_strand_id
1 'polypeptide(L)' 'MLIGFVLLVSTCGIDACDALPVSEEIYPTRQECLAVAAKIHQRRPNVVLLCGEVHRQ' A
#
# COMPACT_ATOMS: atom_id res chain seq x y z
N MET A 1 9.12 -15.87 -4.93
CA MET A 1 10.19 -15.03 -4.35
C MET A 1 9.61 -13.65 -4.00
N LEU A 2 9.83 -13.16 -2.77
CA LEU A 2 9.45 -11.78 -2.41
C LEU A 2 10.30 -10.80 -3.23
N ILE A 3 9.65 -9.84 -3.91
CA ILE A 3 10.32 -8.84 -4.75
C ILE A 3 10.14 -7.42 -4.24
N GLY A 4 9.26 -7.18 -3.26
CA GLY A 4 9.08 -5.88 -2.63
C GLY A 4 7.67 -5.69 -2.07
N PHE A 5 7.26 -4.44 -1.94
CA PHE A 5 5.99 -4.02 -1.35
C PHE A 5 5.28 -3.03 -2.26
N VAL A 6 3.95 -3.11 -2.35
CA VAL A 6 3.12 -2.15 -3.09
C VAL A 6 2.20 -1.41 -2.16
N LEU A 7 1.95 -0.14 -2.48
CA LEU A 7 0.97 0.66 -1.78
C LEU A 7 -0.43 0.35 -2.29
N LEU A 8 -1.29 -0.09 -1.38
CA LEU A 8 -2.68 -0.45 -1.65
C LEU A 8 -3.61 0.54 -0.96
N VAL A 9 -4.76 0.82 -1.57
CA VAL A 9 -5.86 1.56 -0.96
C VAL A 9 -7.04 0.63 -0.73
N SER A 10 -7.55 0.62 0.49
CA SER A 10 -8.82 -0.04 0.80
C SER A 10 -9.96 0.94 0.51
N THR A 11 -10.82 0.58 -0.44
CA THR A 11 -12.01 1.36 -0.80
C THR A 11 -13.17 1.14 0.16
N CYS A 12 -13.05 0.18 1.09
CA CYS A 12 -14.09 -0.16 2.05
C CYS A 12 -13.65 -0.04 3.51
N GLY A 13 -12.56 0.69 3.77
CA GLY A 13 -12.09 0.93 5.14
C GLY A 13 -11.34 -0.26 5.73
N ILE A 14 -11.77 -0.73 6.90
CA ILE A 14 -11.13 -1.85 7.63
C ILE A 14 -11.69 -3.22 7.16
N ASP A 15 -12.76 -3.21 6.35
CA ASP A 15 -13.38 -4.44 5.85
C ASP A 15 -12.53 -5.12 4.78
N ALA A 16 -12.70 -6.43 4.66
CA ALA A 16 -11.89 -7.32 3.83
C ALA A 16 -12.28 -7.28 2.34
N CYS A 17 -12.27 -6.10 1.71
CA CYS A 17 -12.47 -5.98 0.27
C CYS A 17 -11.13 -5.92 -0.46
N ASP A 18 -11.20 -6.08 -1.78
CA ASP A 18 -10.05 -6.00 -2.67
C ASP A 18 -9.37 -4.63 -2.55
N ALA A 19 -8.21 -4.62 -1.90
CA ALA A 19 -7.36 -3.45 -1.84
C ALA A 19 -6.73 -3.24 -3.22
N LEU A 20 -6.93 -2.05 -3.79
CA LEU A 20 -6.47 -1.72 -5.13
C LEU A 20 -5.07 -1.08 -5.08
N PRO A 21 -4.20 -1.34 -6.06
CA PRO A 21 -2.92 -0.67 -6.13
C PRO A 21 -3.12 0.84 -6.34
N VAL A 22 -2.47 1.65 -5.48
CA VAL A 22 -2.42 3.11 -5.64
C VAL A 22 -1.55 3.48 -6.84
N SER A 23 -0.52 2.67 -7.11
CA SER A 23 0.41 2.80 -8.22
C SER A 23 1.07 1.46 -8.51
N GLU A 24 1.73 1.34 -9.67
CA GLU A 24 2.53 0.16 -10.03
C GLU A 24 3.94 0.17 -9.40
N GLU A 25 4.24 1.15 -8.54
CA GLU A 25 5.54 1.26 -7.89
C GLU A 25 5.75 0.16 -6.85
N ILE A 26 6.87 -0.57 -6.97
CA ILE A 26 7.30 -1.58 -6.00
C ILE A 26 8.40 -0.98 -5.13
N TYR A 27 8.10 -0.82 -3.85
CA TYR A 27 9.05 -0.39 -2.84
C TYR A 27 9.92 -1.58 -2.39
N PRO A 28 11.26 -1.42 -2.36
CA PRO A 28 12.17 -2.47 -1.89
C PRO A 28 11.89 -2.94 -0.46
N THR A 29 11.45 -2.03 0.42
CA THR A 29 11.19 -2.32 1.84
C THR A 29 9.80 -1.89 2.29
N ARG A 30 9.28 -2.57 3.32
CA ARG A 30 8.01 -2.22 3.94
C ARG A 30 8.02 -0.80 4.52
N GLN A 31 9.15 -0.38 5.10
CA GLN A 31 9.34 0.94 5.68
C GLN A 31 9.21 2.06 4.63
N GLU A 32 9.77 1.87 3.43
CA GLU A 32 9.65 2.84 2.34
C GLU A 32 8.19 2.99 1.89
N CYS A 33 7.48 1.88 1.71
CA CYS A 33 6.06 1.91 1.40
C CYS A 33 5.24 2.65 2.49
N LEU A 34 5.50 2.36 3.77
CA LEU A 34 4.82 3.03 4.88
C LEU A 34 5.13 4.52 4.98
N ALA A 35 6.37 4.94 4.66
CA ALA A 35 6.74 6.34 4.63
C ALA A 35 5.95 7.11 3.56
N VAL A 36 5.71 6.49 2.40
CA VAL A 36 4.84 7.06 1.35
C VAL A 36 3.39 7.09 1.80
N ALA A 37 2.88 6.00 2.39
CA ALA A 37 1.53 5.94 2.94
C ALA A 37 1.27 7.08 3.95
N ALA A 38 2.22 7.33 4.86
CA ALA A 38 2.13 8.41 5.85
C ALA A 38 2.06 9.80 5.19
N LYS A 39 2.86 10.05 4.14
CA LYS A 39 2.81 11.31 3.37
C LYS A 39 1.46 11.52 2.68
N ILE A 40 0.86 10.46 2.14
CA ILE A 40 -0.46 10.53 1.51
C ILE A 40 -1.54 10.75 2.57
N HIS A 41 -1.45 10.06 3.70
CA HIS A 41 -2.41 10.20 4.80
C HIS A 41 -2.47 11.63 5.35
N GLN A 42 -1.33 12.34 5.40
CA GLN A 42 -1.32 13.78 5.77
C GLN A 42 -2.17 14.65 4.84
N ARG A 43 -2.28 14.30 3.56
CA ARG A 43 -3.09 15.04 2.55
C ARG A 43 -4.49 14.47 2.40
N ARG A 44 -4.68 13.19 2.70
CA ARG A 44 -5.93 12.43 2.57
C ARG A 44 -6.13 11.58 3.82
N PRO A 45 -6.56 12.17 4.95
CA PRO A 45 -6.70 11.44 6.20
C PRO A 45 -7.80 10.38 6.17
N ASN A 46 -8.75 10.50 5.24
CA ASN A 46 -9.91 9.61 5.16
C ASN A 46 -9.68 8.35 4.31
N VAL A 47 -8.49 8.16 3.71
CA VAL A 47 -8.18 6.93 2.97
C VAL A 47 -7.44 5.94 3.86
N VAL A 48 -7.80 4.67 3.72
CA VAL A 48 -7.10 3.57 4.38
C VAL A 48 -6.05 3.03 3.41
N LEU A 49 -4.78 3.16 3.79
CA LEU A 49 -3.63 2.74 2.99
C LEU A 49 -2.92 1.56 3.65
N LEU A 50 -2.48 0.61 2.84
CA LEU A 50 -1.84 -0.63 3.26
C LEU A 50 -0.57 -0.83 2.44
N CYS A 51 0.39 -1.59 2.98
CA CYS A 51 1.54 -2.08 2.23
C CYS A 51 1.45 -3.59 2.10
N GLY A 52 1.23 -4.07 0.88
CA GLY A 52 1.13 -5.49 0.54
C GLY A 52 2.44 -6.03 -0.02
N GLU A 53 2.75 -7.29 0.26
CA GLU A 53 3.93 -7.97 -0.29
C GLU A 53 3.70 -8.38 -1.75
N VAL A 54 4.70 -8.16 -2.60
CA VAL A 54 4.68 -8.62 -3.99
C VAL A 54 5.62 -9.79 -4.13
N HIS A 55 5.09 -10.88 -4.70
CA HIS A 55 5.85 -12.08 -4.98
C HIS A 55 5.91 -12.34 -6.48
N ARG A 56 7.09 -12.73 -6.98
CA ARG A 56 7.26 -13.29 -8.32
C ARG A 56 7.34 -14.81 -8.21
N GLN A 57 6.50 -15.52 -8.96
CA GLN A 57 6.58 -16.98 -9.10
C GLN A 57 7.67 -17.35 -10.12
#